data_AF-A0A358M7L2-F1
#
_entry.id   AF-A0A358M7L2-F1
#
_cell.length_a   1.000
_cell.length_b   1.000
_cell.length_c   1.000
_cell.angle_alpha   90.00
_cell.angle_beta   90.00
_cell.angle_gamma   90.00
#
_symmetry.space_group_name_H-M   'P 1'
#
loop_
_entity.id
_entity.type
_entity.pdbx_description
1 polymer ?
#
loop_
_entity_poly.entity_id
_entity_poly.type
_entity_poly.pdbx_seq_one_letter_code
_entity_poly.pdbx_strand_id
1 'polypeptide(L)'
;CDVVEFHKAEDGIPISGREGKYTVIPVEYKRGTQKSNDADALQVAAQALCLEEMLCCDIPYGYVYYGEIRRREKIEFTERLRYKVKDLFAEMHKYYSQRYTPKVKWSKSCNACSLKEICLPVLNKKVSVKKYLDGKMQEEESD
;
A
#
# COMPACT_ATOMS: atom_id res chain seq x y z
N CYS A 1 6.99 8.14 6.21
CA CYS A 1 8.16 8.15 5.31
C CYS A 1 9.34 7.69 6.13
N ASP A 2 10.12 6.72 5.66
CA ASP A 2 11.26 6.22 6.43
C ASP A 2 12.36 7.27 6.54
N VAL A 3 12.61 8.00 5.43
CA VAL A 3 13.57 9.10 5.38
C VAL A 3 13.05 10.21 4.48
N VAL A 4 13.21 11.47 4.90
CA VAL A 4 13.00 12.64 4.02
C VAL A 4 14.36 13.28 3.77
N GLU A 5 14.77 13.32 2.51
CA GLU A 5 16.01 13.98 2.10
C GLU A 5 15.74 15.46 1.78
N PHE A 6 16.59 16.34 2.31
CA PHE A 6 16.56 17.78 2.03
C PHE A 6 17.83 18.16 1.28
N HIS A 7 17.69 18.56 0.01
CA HIS A 7 18.81 18.91 -0.86
C HIS A 7 18.82 20.42 -1.09
N LYS A 8 19.96 21.09 -0.91
CA LYS A 8 20.03 22.56 -1.11
C LYS A 8 19.67 22.92 -2.55
N ALA A 9 18.77 23.90 -2.72
CA ALA A 9 18.32 24.37 -4.02
C ALA A 9 17.80 25.81 -3.92
N GLU A 10 18.05 26.65 -4.93
CA GLU A 10 17.65 28.07 -4.93
C GLU A 10 16.12 28.25 -5.00
N ASP A 11 15.44 27.33 -5.69
CA ASP A 11 14.00 27.24 -5.89
C ASP A 11 13.28 26.41 -4.81
N GLY A 12 14.02 25.91 -3.81
CA GLY A 12 13.45 25.13 -2.71
C GLY A 12 12.70 25.96 -1.66
N ILE A 13 12.33 25.29 -0.57
CA ILE A 13 11.67 25.91 0.59
C ILE A 13 12.63 26.11 1.77
N PRO A 14 12.41 27.13 2.62
CA PRO A 14 13.13 27.23 3.88
C PRO A 14 12.72 26.09 4.82
N ILE A 15 13.69 25.55 5.57
CA ILE A 15 13.46 24.53 6.59
C ILE A 15 13.86 25.10 7.94
N SER A 16 12.97 25.00 8.92
CA SER A 16 13.22 25.49 10.28
C SER A 16 14.52 24.93 10.85
N GLY A 17 15.40 25.80 11.36
CA GLY A 17 16.70 25.43 11.90
C GLY A 17 17.79 25.14 10.86
N ARG A 18 17.57 25.43 9.57
CA ARG A 18 18.58 25.29 8.52
C ARG A 18 18.72 26.56 7.68
N GLU A 19 19.97 26.89 7.33
CA GLU A 19 20.27 28.03 6.47
C GLU A 19 20.14 27.64 4.99
N GLY A 20 19.42 28.46 4.23
CA GLY A 20 19.16 28.28 2.80
C GLY A 20 17.82 27.63 2.52
N LYS A 21 17.65 27.20 1.26
CA LYS A 21 16.43 26.59 0.74
C LYS A 21 16.71 25.16 0.29
N TYR A 22 15.69 24.32 0.33
CA TYR A 22 15.81 22.89 0.10
C TYR A 22 14.67 22.33 -0.73
N THR A 23 14.98 21.43 -1.65
CA THR A 23 14.00 20.49 -2.22
C THR A 23 13.76 19.35 -1.24
N VAL A 24 12.53 18.86 -1.21
CA VAL A 24 12.07 17.81 -0.30
C VAL A 24 11.86 16.53 -1.10
N ILE A 25 12.53 15.46 -0.71
CA ILE A 25 12.46 14.18 -1.43
C ILE A 25 12.13 13.06 -0.44
N PRO A 26 10.90 12.51 -0.45
CA PRO A 26 10.57 11.35 0.37
C PRO A 26 11.25 10.09 -0.15
N VAL A 27 11.73 9.26 0.79
CA VAL A 27 12.37 7.98 0.53
C VAL A 27 11.75 6.90 1.39
N GLU A 28 11.18 5.90 0.73
CA GLU A 28 10.61 4.71 1.36
C GLU A 28 11.59 3.54 1.25
N TYR A 29 11.92 2.90 2.36
CA TYR A 29 12.77 1.73 2.41
C TYR A 29 11.93 0.45 2.36
N LYS A 30 12.28 -0.46 1.46
CA LYS A 30 11.72 -1.81 1.38
C LYS A 30 12.84 -2.82 1.54
N ARG A 31 12.69 -3.78 2.44
CA ARG A 31 13.67 -4.86 2.59
C ARG A 31 13.78 -5.70 1.31
N GLY A 32 12.64 -6.08 0.73
CA GLY A 32 12.56 -6.97 -0.43
C GLY A 32 12.86 -6.32 -1.76
N THR A 33 12.43 -6.98 -2.84
CA THR A 33 12.51 -6.50 -4.22
C THR A 33 11.25 -5.75 -4.67
N GLN A 34 11.31 -5.18 -5.87
CA GLN A 34 10.21 -4.47 -6.50
C GLN A 34 8.98 -5.36 -6.66
N LYS A 35 7.81 -4.84 -6.24
CA LYS A 35 6.52 -5.51 -6.46
C LYS A 35 6.07 -5.31 -7.90
N SER A 36 5.25 -6.26 -8.39
CA SER A 36 4.63 -6.18 -9.72
C SER A 36 3.46 -5.19 -9.80
N ASN A 37 2.95 -4.73 -8.66
CA ASN A 37 1.86 -3.76 -8.58
C ASN A 37 2.36 -2.38 -8.16
N ASP A 38 1.47 -1.40 -8.16
CA ASP A 38 1.80 -0.01 -7.86
C ASP A 38 1.71 0.35 -6.37
N ALA A 39 1.65 -0.64 -5.47
CA ALA A 39 1.46 -0.38 -4.05
C ALA A 39 2.59 0.46 -3.45
N ASP A 40 3.84 0.18 -3.82
CA ASP A 40 5.00 0.92 -3.29
C ASP A 40 5.04 2.36 -3.86
N ALA A 41 4.64 2.55 -5.12
CA ALA A 41 4.50 3.87 -5.74
C ALA A 41 3.36 4.69 -5.10
N LEU A 42 2.20 4.07 -4.85
CA LEU A 42 1.08 4.71 -4.16
C LEU A 42 1.47 5.10 -2.73
N GLN A 43 2.25 4.28 -2.04
CA GLN A 43 2.70 4.57 -0.68
C GLN A 43 3.58 5.82 -0.62
N VAL A 44 4.62 5.90 -1.47
CA VAL A 44 5.52 7.06 -1.46
C VAL A 44 4.84 8.32 -2.00
N ALA A 45 3.89 8.20 -2.94
CA ALA A 45 3.06 9.31 -3.40
C ALA A 45 2.13 9.83 -2.31
N ALA A 46 1.51 8.95 -1.51
CA ALA A 46 0.70 9.36 -0.36
C ALA A 46 1.53 10.12 0.68
N GLN A 47 2.76 9.70 0.94
CA GLN A 47 3.67 10.43 1.82
C GLN A 47 4.03 11.81 1.28
N ALA A 48 4.23 11.93 -0.04
CA ALA A 48 4.49 13.21 -0.68
C ALA A 48 3.32 14.18 -0.49
N LEU A 49 2.08 13.74 -0.71
CA LEU A 49 0.89 14.57 -0.48
C LEU A 49 0.85 15.13 0.96
N CYS A 50 1.17 14.31 1.96
CA CYS A 50 1.24 14.78 3.35
C CYS A 50 2.37 15.81 3.55
N LEU A 51 3.55 15.57 2.98
CA LEU A 51 4.69 16.49 3.11
C LEU A 51 4.43 17.82 2.41
N GLU A 52 3.77 17.81 1.24
CA GLU A 52 3.37 19.01 0.50
C GLU A 52 2.43 19.88 1.35
N GLU A 53 1.45 19.27 2.03
CA GLU A 53 0.56 19.98 2.95
C GLU A 53 1.31 20.54 4.17
N MET A 54 2.17 19.72 4.79
CA MET A 54 2.94 20.12 5.97
C MET A 54 3.95 21.23 5.70
N LEU A 55 4.55 21.24 4.51
CA LEU A 55 5.69 22.11 4.16
C LEU A 55 5.33 23.19 3.16
N CYS A 56 4.07 23.22 2.67
CA CYS A 56 3.57 24.17 1.69
C CYS A 56 4.47 24.23 0.43
N CYS A 57 4.76 23.07 -0.15
CA CYS A 57 5.62 22.93 -1.34
C CYS A 57 5.08 21.90 -2.33
N ASP A 58 5.63 21.88 -3.54
CA ASP A 58 5.38 20.82 -4.53
C ASP A 58 6.54 19.81 -4.52
N ILE A 59 6.20 18.52 -4.54
CA ILE A 59 7.16 17.42 -4.61
C ILE A 59 6.89 16.66 -5.92
N PRO A 60 7.76 16.74 -6.93
CA PRO A 60 7.50 16.10 -8.23
C PRO A 60 7.75 14.59 -8.21
N TYR A 61 8.63 14.10 -7.33
CA TYR A 61 8.99 12.70 -7.25
C TYR A 61 9.53 12.31 -5.87
N GLY A 62 9.59 11.02 -5.63
CA GLY A 62 10.28 10.42 -4.50
C GLY A 62 10.98 9.14 -4.91
N TYR A 63 11.45 8.38 -3.92
CA TYR A 63 12.14 7.14 -4.18
C TYR A 63 11.66 6.00 -3.32
N VAL A 64 11.73 4.80 -3.89
CA VAL A 64 11.69 3.54 -3.14
C VAL A 64 13.08 2.93 -3.20
N TYR A 65 13.66 2.60 -2.05
CA TYR A 65 14.93 1.90 -1.97
C TYR A 65 14.71 0.44 -1.57
N TYR A 66 15.08 -0.49 -2.45
CA TYR A 66 15.00 -1.93 -2.23
C TYR A 66 16.33 -2.46 -1.67
N GLY A 67 16.32 -2.85 -0.40
CA GLY A 67 17.52 -3.23 0.36
C GLY A 67 18.20 -4.51 -0.13
N GLU A 68 17.43 -5.54 -0.50
CA GLU A 68 17.98 -6.81 -1.00
C GLU A 68 18.81 -6.65 -2.28
N ILE A 69 18.35 -5.80 -3.21
CA ILE A 69 19.05 -5.53 -4.48
C ILE A 69 19.84 -4.21 -4.45
N ARG A 70 19.87 -3.52 -3.29
CA ARG A 70 20.51 -2.21 -3.07
C ARG A 70 20.20 -1.18 -4.15
N ARG A 71 18.96 -1.16 -4.64
CA ARG A 71 18.55 -0.34 -5.78
C ARG A 71 17.54 0.70 -5.36
N ARG A 72 17.76 1.93 -5.82
CA ARG A 72 16.82 3.05 -5.69
C ARG A 72 16.00 3.17 -6.98
N GLU A 73 14.68 3.18 -6.85
CA GLU A 73 13.73 3.42 -7.94
C GLU A 73 13.10 4.80 -7.78
N LYS A 74 13.15 5.61 -8.83
CA LYS A 74 12.52 6.92 -8.88
C LYS A 74 11.04 6.77 -9.21
N ILE A 75 10.17 7.36 -8.40
CA ILE A 75 8.73 7.36 -8.62
C ILE A 75 8.29 8.80 -8.89
N GLU A 76 7.87 9.08 -10.12
CA GLU A 76 7.29 10.37 -10.50
C GLU A 76 5.84 10.47 -9.99
N PHE A 77 5.51 11.57 -9.31
CA PHE A 77 4.19 11.81 -8.74
C PHE A 77 3.27 12.48 -9.76
N THR A 78 3.00 11.72 -10.83
CA THR A 78 2.06 12.13 -11.88
C THR A 78 0.67 12.41 -11.32
N GLU A 79 -0.09 13.27 -12.00
CA GLU A 79 -1.50 13.53 -11.68
C GLU A 79 -2.31 12.25 -11.54
N ARG A 80 -2.12 11.28 -12.45
CA ARG A 80 -2.79 9.98 -12.38
C ARG A 80 -2.53 9.25 -11.06
N LEU A 81 -1.28 9.26 -10.59
CA LEU A 81 -0.90 8.60 -9.34
C LEU A 81 -1.51 9.34 -8.14
N ARG A 82 -1.49 10.67 -8.15
CA ARG A 82 -2.11 11.53 -7.13
C ARG A 82 -3.62 11.31 -7.03
N TYR A 83 -4.32 11.29 -8.17
CA TYR A 83 -5.76 10.99 -8.21
C TYR A 83 -6.04 9.59 -7.66
N LYS A 84 -5.25 8.58 -8.07
CA LYS A 84 -5.44 7.22 -7.55
C LYS A 84 -5.28 7.14 -6.03
N VAL A 85 -4.31 7.86 -5.45
CA VAL A 85 -4.15 7.94 -3.98
C VAL A 85 -5.39 8.56 -3.34
N LYS A 86 -5.86 9.71 -3.86
CA LYS A 86 -7.06 10.40 -3.35
C LYS A 86 -8.31 9.52 -3.43
N ASP A 87 -8.51 8.82 -4.54
CA ASP A 87 -9.66 7.93 -4.74
C ASP A 87 -9.63 6.74 -3.76
N LEU A 88 -8.46 6.13 -3.55
CA LEU A 88 -8.31 5.03 -2.59
C LEU A 88 -8.58 5.48 -1.15
N PHE A 89 -8.12 6.68 -0.76
CA PHE A 89 -8.45 7.24 0.55
C PHE A 89 -9.95 7.53 0.68
N ALA A 90 -10.58 8.12 -0.33
CA ALA A 90 -12.03 8.37 -0.33
C ALA A 90 -12.83 7.06 -0.19
N GLU A 91 -12.44 6.00 -0.90
CA GLU A 91 -13.05 4.69 -0.80
C GLU A 91 -12.87 4.08 0.61
N MET A 92 -11.65 4.14 1.15
CA MET A 92 -11.36 3.66 2.51
C MET A 92 -12.20 4.39 3.57
N HIS A 93 -12.26 5.72 3.50
CA HIS A 93 -13.07 6.53 4.43
C HIS A 93 -14.56 6.25 4.28
N LYS A 94 -15.04 6.02 3.06
CA LYS A 94 -16.42 5.59 2.81
C LYS A 94 -16.73 4.28 3.52
N TYR A 95 -15.91 3.24 3.36
CA TYR A 95 -16.12 1.95 4.06
C TYR A 95 -16.14 2.11 5.57
N TYR A 96 -15.20 2.90 6.11
CA TYR A 96 -15.13 3.18 7.54
C TYR A 96 -16.40 3.88 8.06
N SER A 97 -16.84 4.94 7.38
CA SER A 97 -18.04 5.71 7.77
C SER A 97 -19.31 4.87 7.74
N GLN A 98 -19.42 3.94 6.78
CA GLN A 98 -20.55 3.04 6.62
C GLN A 98 -20.50 1.84 7.59
N ARG A 99 -19.40 1.68 8.34
CA ARG A 99 -19.10 0.46 9.13
C ARG A 99 -19.24 -0.81 8.30
N TYR A 100 -18.90 -0.71 7.02
CA TYR A 100 -19.07 -1.78 6.06
C TYR A 100 -17.71 -2.39 5.73
N THR A 101 -17.55 -3.68 6.02
CA THR A 101 -16.39 -4.46 5.59
C THR A 101 -16.73 -5.19 4.30
N PRO A 102 -16.09 -4.88 3.15
CA PRO A 102 -16.37 -5.55 1.90
C PRO A 102 -16.00 -7.04 1.96
N LYS A 103 -16.74 -7.87 1.19
CA LYS A 103 -16.44 -9.30 1.10
C LYS A 103 -15.12 -9.53 0.37
N VAL A 104 -14.17 -10.16 1.06
CA VAL A 104 -12.86 -10.50 0.47
C VAL A 104 -12.99 -11.62 -0.56
N LYS A 105 -12.33 -11.47 -1.70
CA LYS A 105 -12.10 -12.57 -2.64
C LYS A 105 -10.92 -13.39 -2.13
N TRP A 106 -11.13 -14.67 -1.85
CA TRP A 106 -10.06 -15.55 -1.37
C TRP A 106 -8.91 -15.61 -2.37
N SER A 107 -7.67 -15.48 -1.87
CA SER A 107 -6.44 -15.65 -2.64
C SER A 107 -5.37 -16.32 -1.78
N LYS A 108 -4.23 -16.70 -2.38
CA LYS A 108 -3.11 -17.29 -1.63
C LYS A 108 -2.55 -16.35 -0.55
N SER A 109 -2.64 -15.02 -0.74
CA SER A 109 -2.15 -14.05 0.25
C SER A 109 -2.98 -14.03 1.53
N CYS A 110 -4.23 -14.51 1.50
CA CYS A 110 -5.06 -14.65 2.71
C CYS A 110 -4.41 -15.57 3.76
N ASN A 111 -3.57 -16.53 3.35
CA ASN A 111 -2.88 -17.43 4.29
C ASN A 111 -1.77 -16.73 5.08
N ALA A 112 -1.20 -15.65 4.54
CA ALA A 112 -0.17 -14.83 5.17
C ALA A 112 -0.76 -13.54 5.79
N CYS A 113 -2.08 -13.36 5.73
CA CYS A 113 -2.74 -12.17 6.25
C CYS A 113 -2.80 -12.21 7.78
N SER A 114 -2.37 -11.13 8.44
CA SER A 114 -2.47 -10.98 9.90
C SER A 114 -3.91 -11.01 10.42
N LEU A 115 -4.90 -10.70 9.56
CA LEU A 115 -6.32 -10.69 9.89
C LEU A 115 -7.03 -12.02 9.55
N LYS A 116 -6.30 -13.06 9.14
CA LYS A 116 -6.89 -14.33 8.67
C LYS A 116 -7.88 -14.94 9.67
N GLU A 117 -7.54 -14.97 10.95
CA GLU A 117 -8.36 -15.60 11.99
C GLU A 117 -9.59 -14.76 12.37
N ILE A 118 -9.58 -13.45 12.07
CA ILE A 118 -10.73 -12.55 12.27
C ILE A 118 -11.64 -12.57 11.03
N CYS A 119 -11.04 -12.54 9.84
CA CYS A 119 -11.76 -12.48 8.58
C CYS A 119 -12.37 -13.83 8.18
N LEU A 120 -11.74 -14.95 8.56
CA LEU A 120 -12.10 -16.33 8.20
C LEU A 120 -12.38 -16.52 6.70
N PRO A 121 -11.43 -16.15 5.81
CA PRO A 121 -11.69 -16.07 4.37
C PRO A 121 -12.00 -17.42 3.72
N VAL A 122 -11.69 -18.54 4.38
CA VAL A 122 -12.05 -19.89 3.92
C VAL A 122 -13.57 -20.10 3.86
N LEU A 123 -14.34 -19.43 4.72
CA LEU A 123 -15.81 -19.51 4.74
C LEU A 123 -16.44 -18.87 3.50
N ASN A 124 -15.72 -18.00 2.79
CA ASN A 124 -16.17 -17.41 1.52
C ASN A 124 -16.02 -18.38 0.33
N LYS A 125 -15.44 -19.58 0.51
CA LYS A 125 -15.48 -20.63 -0.52
C LYS A 125 -16.88 -21.23 -0.56
N LYS A 126 -17.56 -21.10 -1.71
CA LYS A 126 -18.80 -21.84 -1.98
C LYS A 126 -18.47 -23.34 -2.13
N VAL A 127 -18.63 -24.10 -1.06
CA VAL A 127 -18.58 -25.56 -1.13
C VAL A 127 -19.99 -26.07 -1.43
N SER A 128 -20.12 -26.94 -2.44
CA SER A 128 -21.40 -27.60 -2.72
C SER A 128 -21.71 -28.57 -1.59
N VAL A 129 -22.84 -28.36 -0.90
CA VAL A 129 -23.31 -29.25 0.17
C VAL A 129 -23.45 -30.70 -0.34
N LYS A 130 -23.98 -30.87 -1.56
CA LYS A 130 -24.10 -32.19 -2.20
C LYS A 130 -22.75 -32.90 -2.30
N LYS A 131 -21.73 -32.20 -2.82
CA LYS A 131 -20.38 -32.77 -2.99
C LYS A 131 -19.73 -33.13 -1.65
N TYR A 132 -20.02 -32.37 -0.60
CA TYR A 132 -19.55 -32.66 0.75
C TYR A 132 -20.20 -33.93 1.33
N LEU A 133 -21.53 -34.05 1.20
CA LEU A 133 -22.28 -35.22 1.66
C LEU A 133 -21.86 -36.48 0.90
N ASP A 134 -21.80 -36.42 -0.43
CA ASP A 134 -21.40 -37.55 -1.28
C ASP A 134 -20.00 -38.08 -0.89
N GLY A 135 -19.05 -37.18 -0.59
CA GLY A 135 -17.71 -37.57 -0.15
C GLY A 135 -17.68 -38.23 1.23
N LYS A 136 -18.51 -37.76 2.18
CA LYS A 136 -18.56 -38.35 3.52
C LYS A 136 -19.23 -39.71 3.56
N MET A 137 -20.27 -39.91 2.75
CA MET A 137 -20.93 -41.22 2.62
C MET A 137 -19.99 -42.27 1.99
N GLN A 138 -19.11 -41.87 1.06
CA GLN A 138 -18.13 -42.79 0.45
C GLN A 138 -16.97 -43.14 1.38
N GLU A 139 -16.58 -42.23 2.29
CA GLU A 139 -15.56 -42.53 3.32
C GLU A 139 -16.07 -43.58 4.32
N GLU A 140 -17.36 -43.54 4.71
CA GLU A 140 -17.97 -44.51 5.64
C GLU A 140 -18.20 -45.91 5.04
N GLU A 141 -18.31 -46.05 3.72
CA GLU A 141 -18.44 -47.34 3.03
C GLU A 141 -17.09 -48.03 2.77
N SER A 142 -15.98 -47.35 3.07
CA SER A 142 -14.61 -47.81 2.79
C SER A 142 -13.85 -48.33 4.04
N ASP A 143 -14.47 -48.24 5.23
CA ASP A 143 -13.99 -48.80 6.51
C ASP A 143 -14.83 -50.04 6.90
#